data_AF-A0A4Y2H075-F1
#
_entry.id   AF-A0A4Y2H075-F1
#
_cell.length_a   1.000
_cell.length_b   1.000
_cell.length_c   1.000
_cell.angle_alpha   90.00
_cell.angle_beta   90.00
_cell.angle_gamma   90.00
#
_symmetry.space_group_name_H-M   'P 1'
#
loop_
_entity.id
_entity.type
_entity.pdbx_description
1 polymer ?
#
loop_
_entity_poly.entity_id
_entity_poly.type
_entity_poly.pdbx_seq_one_letter_code
_entity_poly.pdbx_strand_id
1 'polypeptide(L)'
;MIERFHKLKVCIDKAFIDIGSDTTFSDLEWSTIKDLIESLQPFKLAVEALCRRDSTLLTAETTLKFLLEKLVTQDKMLSAELSETLRVRIKERRTVVTGILIYLQNPKI
;
A
#
# COMPACT_ATOMS: atom_id res chain seq x y z
N MET A 1 6.12 -11.75 -1.10
CA MET A 1 5.66 -13.04 -1.66
C MET A 1 5.05 -12.84 -3.06
N ILE A 2 3.99 -12.04 -3.20
CA ILE A 2 3.30 -11.79 -4.48
C ILE A 2 4.21 -11.15 -5.54
N GLU A 3 5.06 -10.19 -5.16
CA GLU A 3 6.04 -9.59 -6.10
C GLU A 3 6.99 -10.64 -6.71
N ARG A 4 7.43 -11.62 -5.91
CA ARG A 4 8.27 -12.72 -6.40
C ARG A 4 7.50 -13.66 -7.31
N PHE A 5 6.23 -13.94 -6.98
CA PHE A 5 5.34 -14.72 -7.84
C PHE A 5 5.17 -14.06 -9.21
N HIS A 6 4.85 -12.77 -9.25
CA HIS A 6 4.70 -12.01 -10.50
C HIS A 6 6.01 -11.98 -11.33
N LYS A 7 7.18 -11.87 -10.69
CA LYS A 7 8.48 -11.96 -11.38
C LYS A 7 8.73 -13.31 -12.04
N LEU A 8 8.10 -14.38 -11.55
CA LEU A 8 8.22 -15.74 -12.10
C LEU A 8 7.15 -16.06 -13.16
N LYS A 9 6.32 -15.09 -13.60
CA LYS A 9 5.25 -15.28 -14.60
C LYS A 9 5.70 -16.18 -15.77
N VAL A 10 6.81 -15.84 -16.42
CA VAL A 10 7.32 -16.60 -17.59
C VAL A 10 7.70 -18.04 -17.23
N CYS A 11 8.28 -18.26 -16.05
CA CYS A 11 8.63 -19.61 -15.59
C CYS A 11 7.39 -20.43 -15.25
N ILE A 12 6.36 -19.79 -14.68
CA ILE A 12 5.08 -20.42 -14.35
C ILE A 12 4.36 -20.84 -15.64
N ASP A 13 4.25 -19.93 -16.61
CA ASP A 13 3.63 -20.21 -17.91
C ASP A 13 4.33 -21.36 -18.63
N LYS A 14 5.68 -21.35 -18.63
CA LYS A 14 6.47 -22.44 -19.22
C LYS A 14 6.27 -23.76 -18.49
N ALA A 15 6.25 -23.75 -17.16
CA ALA A 15 6.03 -24.96 -16.38
C ALA A 15 4.66 -25.58 -16.67
N PHE A 16 3.61 -24.77 -16.89
CA PHE A 16 2.30 -25.29 -17.30
C PHE A 16 2.32 -25.94 -18.68
N ILE A 17 3.05 -25.36 -19.64
CA ILE A 17 3.26 -25.96 -20.96
C ILE A 17 4.00 -27.29 -20.85
N ASP A 18 5.10 -27.33 -20.08
CA ASP A 18 5.95 -28.51 -19.96
C ASP A 18 5.22 -29.72 -19.34
N ILE A 19 4.23 -29.48 -18.45
CA ILE A 19 3.40 -30.54 -17.86
C ILE A 19 2.11 -30.82 -18.65
N GLY A 20 1.87 -30.12 -19.76
CA GLY A 20 0.65 -30.25 -20.56
C GLY A 20 -0.63 -29.80 -19.84
N SER A 21 -0.52 -28.81 -18.94
CA SER A 21 -1.67 -28.23 -18.24
C SER A 21 -2.36 -27.18 -19.10
N ASP A 22 -3.68 -27.27 -19.23
CA ASP A 22 -4.51 -26.24 -19.86
C ASP A 22 -4.69 -25.00 -18.95
N THR A 23 -4.22 -25.05 -17.71
CA THR A 23 -4.33 -23.93 -16.76
C THR A 23 -3.33 -22.85 -17.13
N THR A 24 -3.82 -21.62 -17.34
CA THR A 24 -2.98 -20.44 -17.58
C THR A 24 -3.58 -19.24 -16.86
N PHE A 25 -2.75 -18.27 -16.53
CA PHE A 25 -3.21 -16.96 -16.08
C PHE A 25 -3.40 -16.06 -17.28
N SER A 26 -4.58 -15.45 -17.38
CA SER A 26 -4.88 -14.43 -18.36
C SER A 26 -4.06 -13.16 -18.13
N ASP A 27 -3.92 -12.34 -19.17
CA ASP A 27 -3.27 -11.03 -19.04
C ASP A 27 -3.99 -10.11 -18.06
N LEU A 28 -5.32 -10.25 -17.94
CA LEU A 28 -6.12 -9.52 -16.95
C LEU A 28 -5.71 -9.92 -15.52
N GLU A 29 -5.61 -11.21 -15.22
CA GLU A 29 -5.20 -11.69 -13.89
C GLU A 29 -3.78 -11.23 -13.55
N TRP A 30 -2.86 -11.27 -14.51
CA TRP A 30 -1.51 -10.73 -14.33
C TRP A 30 -1.52 -9.22 -14.06
N SER A 31 -2.36 -8.47 -14.78
CA SER A 31 -2.55 -7.03 -14.54
C SER A 31 -3.10 -6.77 -13.14
N THR A 32 -4.10 -7.54 -12.69
CA THR A 32 -4.66 -7.41 -11.33
C THR A 32 -3.60 -7.67 -10.26
N ILE A 33 -2.75 -8.69 -10.44
CA ILE A 33 -1.64 -8.96 -9.51
C ILE A 33 -0.64 -7.81 -9.50
N LYS A 34 -0.31 -7.24 -10.67
CA LYS A 34 0.57 -6.07 -10.76
C LYS A 34 -0.02 -4.86 -10.04
N ASP A 35 -1.31 -4.61 -10.24
CA ASP A 35 -2.04 -3.52 -9.58
C ASP A 35 -2.00 -3.68 -8.06
N LEU A 36 -2.24 -4.90 -7.57
CA LEU A 36 -2.13 -5.24 -6.15
C LEU A 36 -0.71 -4.97 -5.60
N ILE A 37 0.34 -5.37 -6.32
CA ILE A 37 1.73 -5.13 -5.91
C ILE A 37 1.97 -3.62 -5.80
N GLU A 38 1.59 -2.85 -6.81
CA GLU A 38 1.80 -1.40 -6.85
C GLU A 38 1.02 -0.68 -5.75
N SER A 39 -0.23 -1.07 -5.49
CA SER A 39 -1.03 -0.52 -4.39
C SER A 39 -0.48 -0.83 -3.01
N LEU A 40 0.26 -1.93 -2.84
CA LEU A 40 0.89 -2.29 -1.57
C LEU A 40 2.28 -1.69 -1.36
N GLN A 41 2.94 -1.16 -2.40
CA GLN A 41 4.27 -0.53 -2.25
C GLN A 41 4.30 0.62 -1.23
N PRO A 42 3.34 1.59 -1.25
CA PRO A 42 3.30 2.64 -0.24
C PRO A 42 3.16 2.11 1.19
N PHE A 43 2.41 1.01 1.38
CA PHE A 43 2.24 0.39 2.71
C PHE A 43 3.54 -0.18 3.24
N LYS A 44 4.36 -0.82 2.38
CA LYS A 44 5.68 -1.31 2.77
C LYS A 44 6.55 -0.17 3.32
N LEU A 45 6.65 0.93 2.58
CA LEU A 45 7.45 2.10 3.00
C LEU A 45 6.90 2.71 4.29
N ALA A 46 5.58 2.79 4.43
CA ALA A 46 4.93 3.30 5.63
C ALA A 46 5.23 2.42 6.86
N VAL A 47 5.12 1.10 6.73
CA VAL A 47 5.45 0.16 7.81
C VAL A 47 6.92 0.26 8.19
N GLU A 48 7.82 0.31 7.20
CA GLU A 48 9.26 0.48 7.46
C GLU A 48 9.53 1.78 8.24
N ALA A 49 8.92 2.91 7.86
CA ALA A 49 9.07 4.18 8.58
C ALA A 49 8.49 4.12 10.00
N LEU A 50 7.29 3.54 10.16
CA LEU A 50 6.60 3.43 11.44
C LEU A 50 7.32 2.51 12.44
N CYS A 51 7.95 1.45 11.95
CA CYS A 51 8.66 0.47 12.78
C CYS A 51 10.10 0.90 13.15
N ARG A 52 10.57 2.07 12.70
CA ARG A 52 11.87 2.59 13.15
C ARG A 52 11.81 2.95 14.63
N ARG A 53 12.93 2.73 15.34
CA ARG A 53 13.04 3.04 16.78
C ARG A 53 12.86 4.52 17.12
N ASP A 54 13.21 5.40 16.18
CA ASP A 54 13.10 6.85 16.29
C ASP A 54 11.73 7.38 15.81
N SER A 55 10.79 6.50 15.48
CA SER A 55 9.45 6.90 15.04
C SER A 55 8.69 7.57 16.17
N THR A 56 8.24 8.80 15.92
CA THR A 56 7.44 9.60 16.85
C THR A 56 5.99 9.67 16.38
N LEU A 57 5.09 10.20 17.22
CA LEU A 57 3.70 10.46 16.82
C LEU A 57 3.61 11.38 15.59
N LEU A 58 4.55 12.33 15.46
CA LEU A 58 4.65 13.17 14.28
C LEU A 58 5.03 12.36 13.04
N THR A 59 6.10 11.57 13.15
CA THR A 59 6.57 10.70 12.06
C THR A 59 5.43 9.80 11.58
N ALA A 60 4.66 9.24 12.52
CA ALA A 60 3.50 8.42 12.19
C ALA A 60 2.43 9.19 11.42
N GLU A 61 2.08 10.39 11.87
CA GLU A 61 1.09 11.23 11.19
C GLU A 61 1.52 11.64 9.78
N THR A 62 2.78 12.08 9.60
CA THR A 62 3.34 12.38 8.28
C THR A 62 3.38 11.14 7.39
N THR A 63 3.71 9.98 7.94
CA THR A 63 3.76 8.72 7.20
C THR A 63 2.37 8.30 6.72
N LEU A 64 1.34 8.44 7.56
CA LEU A 64 -0.04 8.16 7.18
C LEU A 64 -0.54 9.12 6.10
N LYS A 65 -0.18 10.40 6.17
CA LYS A 65 -0.48 11.39 5.13
C LYS A 65 0.19 11.01 3.80
N PHE A 66 1.49 10.69 3.82
CA PHE A 66 2.22 10.19 2.66
C PHE A 66 1.55 8.97 2.03
N LEU A 67 1.15 7.99 2.86
CA LEU A 67 0.49 6.77 2.40
C LEU A 67 -0.82 7.08 1.67
N LEU A 68 -1.67 7.94 2.25
CA LEU A 68 -2.92 8.37 1.62
C LEU A 68 -2.70 9.11 0.30
N GLU A 69 -1.73 10.04 0.25
CA GLU A 69 -1.40 10.78 -0.97
C GLU A 69 -0.94 9.82 -2.08
N LYS A 70 -0.11 8.82 -1.75
CA LYS A 70 0.36 7.84 -2.73
C LYS A 70 -0.77 6.96 -3.25
N LEU A 71 -1.69 6.52 -2.41
CA LEU A 71 -2.83 5.70 -2.83
C LEU A 71 -3.79 6.46 -3.75
N VAL A 72 -4.06 7.74 -3.46
CA VAL A 72 -4.89 8.59 -4.33
C VAL A 72 -4.21 8.85 -5.68
N THR A 73 -2.90 9.05 -5.69
CA THR A 73 -2.14 9.33 -6.94
C THR A 73 -2.10 8.13 -7.88
N GLN A 74 -2.26 6.91 -7.37
CA GLN A 74 -2.20 5.70 -8.19
C GLN A 74 -3.40 5.52 -9.14
N ASP A 75 -4.53 6.19 -8.87
CA ASP A 75 -5.75 6.17 -9.71
C ASP A 75 -6.24 4.76 -10.09
N LYS A 76 -6.16 3.81 -9.14
CA LYS A 76 -6.67 2.45 -9.31
C LYS A 76 -7.84 2.21 -8.38
N MET A 77 -8.76 1.35 -8.81
CA MET A 77 -9.94 0.98 -7.99
C MET A 77 -9.53 0.46 -6.61
N LEU A 78 -8.57 -0.46 -6.56
CA LEU A 78 -8.06 -1.02 -5.31
C LEU A 78 -7.39 0.03 -4.42
N SER A 79 -6.59 0.94 -4.99
CA SER A 79 -5.92 1.99 -4.20
C SER A 79 -6.93 2.99 -3.62
N ALA A 80 -8.01 3.28 -4.36
CA ALA A 80 -9.11 4.11 -3.89
C ALA A 80 -9.84 3.47 -2.69
N GLU A 81 -10.20 2.19 -2.78
CA GLU A 81 -10.85 1.45 -1.70
C GLU A 81 -9.98 1.35 -0.45
N LEU A 82 -8.69 1.05 -0.63
CA LEU A 82 -7.70 1.03 0.45
C LEU A 82 -7.54 2.41 1.10
N SER A 83 -7.47 3.47 0.29
CA SER A 83 -7.38 4.84 0.79
C SER A 83 -8.59 5.19 1.66
N GLU A 84 -9.80 4.88 1.20
CA GLU A 84 -11.02 5.23 1.93
C GLU A 84 -11.14 4.45 3.24
N THR A 85 -10.89 3.14 3.18
CA THR A 85 -10.87 2.29 4.39
C THR A 85 -9.82 2.79 5.38
N LEU A 86 -8.64 3.16 4.90
CA LEU A 86 -7.56 3.67 5.74
C LEU A 86 -7.94 5.01 6.39
N ARG A 87 -8.59 5.94 5.66
CA ARG A 87 -9.08 7.20 6.24
C ARG A 87 -10.03 6.96 7.40
N VAL A 88 -10.98 6.03 7.25
CA VAL A 88 -11.91 5.65 8.31
C VAL A 88 -11.13 5.13 9.52
N ARG A 89 -10.19 4.21 9.32
CA ARG A 89 -9.38 3.62 10.40
C ARG A 89 -8.49 4.64 11.12
N ILE A 90 -7.96 5.63 10.40
CA ILE A 90 -7.20 6.74 10.98
C ILE A 90 -8.12 7.60 11.85
N LYS A 91 -9.30 7.97 11.34
CA LYS A 91 -10.27 8.79 12.07
C LYS A 91 -10.72 8.12 13.37
N GLU A 92 -10.94 6.81 13.35
CA GLU A 92 -11.29 6.02 14.55
C GLU A 92 -10.20 6.03 15.63
N ARG A 93 -8.91 6.13 15.25
CA ARG A 93 -7.77 5.94 16.16
C ARG A 93 -7.06 7.24 16.53
N ARG A 94 -7.26 8.32 15.77
CA ARG A 94 -6.68 9.63 16.09
C ARG A 94 -7.23 10.13 17.42
N THR A 95 -6.32 10.67 18.23
CA THR A 95 -6.66 11.24 19.54
C THR A 95 -6.48 12.76 19.52
N VAL A 96 -6.98 13.42 20.56
CA VAL A 96 -6.80 14.88 20.76
C VAL A 96 -5.32 15.27 20.76
N VAL A 97 -4.43 14.39 21.25
CA VAL A 97 -2.98 14.61 21.30
C VAL A 97 -2.41 14.82 19.90
N THR A 98 -2.91 14.10 18.89
CA THR A 98 -2.48 14.29 17.50
C THR A 98 -2.82 15.69 17.00
N GLY A 99 -4.01 16.20 17.32
CA GLY A 99 -4.43 17.56 16.94
C GLY A 99 -3.57 18.64 17.59
N ILE A 100 -3.30 18.52 18.90
CA ILE A 100 -2.42 19.44 19.62
C ILE A 100 -1.02 19.44 19.02
N LEU A 101 -0.47 18.26 18.73
CA LEU A 101 0.86 18.13 18.15
C LEU A 101 0.96 18.81 16.77
N ILE A 102 -0.03 18.61 15.90
CA ILE A 102 -0.09 19.25 14.57
C ILE A 102 -0.15 20.78 14.71
N TYR A 103 -0.97 21.29 15.64
CA TYR A 103 -1.06 22.73 15.91
C TYR A 103 0.28 23.30 16.40
N LEU A 104 0.95 22.63 17.34
CA LEU A 104 2.26 23.08 17.84
C LEU A 104 3.35 23.07 16.76
N GLN A 105 3.27 22.12 15.82
CA GLN A 105 4.19 22.03 14.68
C GLN A 105 3.95 23.12 13.63
N ASN A 106 2.69 23.45 13.38
CA ASN A 106 2.31 24.48 12.43
C ASN A 106 1.11 25.28 12.97
N PRO A 107 1.36 26.32 13.80
CA PRO A 107 0.32 27.06 14.50
C PRO A 107 -0.52 27.96 13.59
N LYS A 108 -0.24 27.96 12.28
CA LYS A 108 -0.96 28.74 11.25
C LYS A 108 -2.09 27.95 10.57
N ILE A 109 -2.35 26.72 11.01
CA ILE A 109 -3.50 25.91 10.59
C ILE A 109 -4.71 26.27 11.45
#